data_AF-A0A5C4PQA4-F1
#
_entry.id   AF-A0A5C4PQA4-F1
#
_cell.length_a   1.000
_cell.length_b   1.000
_cell.length_c   1.000
_cell.angle_alpha   90.00
_cell.angle_beta   90.00
_cell.angle_gamma   90.00
#
_symmetry.space_group_name_H-M   'P 1'
#
loop_
_entity.id
_entity.type
_entity.pdbx_description
1 polymer ?
#
loop_
_entity_poly.entity_id
_entity_poly.type
_entity_poly.pdbx_seq_one_letter_code
_entity_poly.pdbx_strand_id
1 'polypeptide(L)' 'MDKSAEKIDFTTVAEQAALLEKEESFHKASIAWEKAATLAKNSANRDWAEIRSRFCYRWKNRIKRGS' A
#
# COMPACT_ATOMS: atom_id res chain seq x y z
N MET A 1 5.22 -31.59 -4.03
CA MET A 1 5.49 -30.20 -4.44
C MET A 1 4.78 -29.31 -3.45
N ASP A 2 5.42 -29.07 -2.31
CA ASP A 2 4.93 -28.16 -1.28
C ASP A 2 4.82 -26.77 -1.88
N LYS A 3 3.59 -26.32 -2.12
CA LYS A 3 3.28 -24.89 -2.25
C LYS A 3 3.60 -24.27 -0.90
N SER A 4 4.86 -23.93 -0.66
CA SER A 4 5.25 -23.07 0.45
C SER A 4 4.36 -21.85 0.36
N ALA A 5 3.47 -21.69 1.36
CA ALA A 5 2.59 -20.54 1.45
C ALA A 5 3.46 -19.30 1.29
N GLU A 6 3.28 -18.59 0.18
CA GLU A 6 4.07 -17.43 -0.18
C GLU A 6 3.93 -16.44 0.99
N LYS A 7 5.02 -16.26 1.72
CA LYS A 7 5.00 -15.53 2.97
C LYS A 7 4.85 -14.06 2.59
N ILE A 8 3.61 -13.56 2.64
CA ILE A 8 3.30 -12.17 2.34
C ILE A 8 4.17 -11.29 3.26
N ASP A 9 5.13 -10.60 2.67
CA ASP A 9 6.05 -9.72 3.37
C ASP A 9 5.83 -8.26 2.97
N PHE A 10 6.57 -7.37 3.64
CA PHE A 10 6.51 -5.94 3.37
C PHE A 10 6.73 -5.61 1.89
N THR A 11 7.73 -6.23 1.26
CA THR A 11 8.17 -5.91 -0.10
C THR A 11 7.10 -6.28 -1.11
N THR A 12 6.56 -7.50 -1.03
CA THR A 12 5.49 -7.96 -1.94
C THR A 12 4.27 -7.06 -1.86
N VAL A 13 3.84 -6.67 -0.65
CA VAL A 13 2.67 -5.81 -0.48
C VAL A 13 2.96 -4.37 -0.91
N ALA A 14 4.17 -3.86 -0.64
CA ALA A 14 4.58 -2.52 -1.06
C ALA A 14 4.67 -2.39 -2.59
N GLU A 15 5.17 -3.41 -3.29
CA GLU A 15 5.20 -3.46 -4.75
C GLU A 15 3.78 -3.47 -5.34
N GLN A 16 2.89 -4.30 -4.77
CA GLN A 16 1.49 -4.31 -5.17
C GLN A 16 0.83 -2.94 -4.92
N ALA A 17 1.11 -2.30 -3.79
CA ALA A 17 0.60 -0.97 -3.49
C ALA A 17 1.09 0.06 -4.52
N ALA A 18 2.36 0.02 -4.89
CA ALA A 18 2.93 0.90 -5.91
C ALA A 18 2.35 0.67 -7.31
N LEU A 19 2.02 -0.58 -7.69
CA LEU A 19 1.31 -0.87 -8.94
C LEU A 19 -0.09 -0.25 -8.94
N LEU A 20 -0.83 -0.40 -7.84
CA LEU A 20 -2.16 0.21 -7.70
C LEU A 20 -2.12 1.74 -7.76
N GLU A 21 -1.04 2.37 -7.30
CA GLU A 21 -0.83 3.83 -7.46
C GLU A 21 -0.63 4.23 -8.92
N LYS A 22 0.13 3.45 -9.69
CA LYS A 22 0.35 3.69 -11.13
C LYS A 22 -0.94 3.54 -11.93
N GLU A 23 -1.83 2.65 -11.50
CA GLU A 23 -3.17 2.44 -12.06
C GLU A 23 -4.21 3.46 -11.54
N GLU A 24 -3.77 4.49 -10.81
CA GLU A 24 -4.64 5.51 -10.18
C GLU A 24 -5.71 4.93 -9.25
N SER A 25 -5.55 3.67 -8.83
CA SER A 25 -6.42 2.95 -7.91
C SER A 25 -6.12 3.35 -6.46
N PHE A 26 -6.14 4.65 -6.16
CA PHE A 26 -5.69 5.23 -4.89
C PHE A 26 -6.43 4.68 -3.67
N HIS A 27 -7.69 4.27 -3.80
CA HIS A 27 -8.38 3.61 -2.69
C HIS A 27 -7.75 2.27 -2.32
N LYS A 28 -7.47 1.42 -3.32
CA LYS A 28 -6.86 0.10 -3.13
C LYS A 28 -5.40 0.27 -2.70
N ALA A 29 -4.68 1.21 -3.30
CA ALA A 29 -3.31 1.54 -2.92
C ALA A 29 -3.19 1.96 -1.45
N SER A 30 -4.12 2.78 -0.95
CA SER A 30 -4.14 3.19 0.47
C SER A 30 -4.24 1.99 1.42
N ILE A 31 -5.12 1.03 1.13
CA ILE A 31 -5.28 -0.18 1.93
C ILE A 31 -4.03 -1.06 1.84
N ALA A 32 -3.45 -1.21 0.64
CA ALA A 32 -2.24 -2.00 0.44
C ALA A 32 -1.04 -1.41 1.20
N TRP A 33 -0.87 -0.08 1.18
CA TRP A 33 0.16 0.59 1.97
C TRP A 33 -0.05 0.47 3.48
N GLU A 34 -1.30 0.55 3.95
CA GLU A 34 -1.60 0.30 5.37
C GLU A 34 -1.22 -1.13 5.79
N LYS A 35 -1.52 -2.12 4.93
CA LYS A 35 -1.07 -3.50 5.14
C LYS A 35 0.45 -3.65 5.08
N ALA A 36 1.14 -2.92 4.19
CA ALA A 36 2.59 -2.93 4.16
C ALA A 36 3.17 -2.37 5.48
N ALA A 37 2.59 -1.30 6.03
CA ALA A 37 3.04 -0.72 7.30
C ALA A 37 2.98 -1.73 8.47
N THR A 38 1.95 -2.58 8.53
CA THR A 38 1.85 -3.62 9.58
C THR A 38 2.85 -4.75 9.42
N LEU A 39 3.31 -5.01 8.18
CA LEU A 39 4.33 -6.02 7.86
C LEU A 39 5.77 -5.49 7.99
N ALA A 40 5.94 -4.17 8.09
CA ALA A 40 7.25 -3.53 8.19
C ALA A 40 7.94 -3.87 9.52
N LYS A 41 9.13 -4.48 9.41
CA LYS A 41 9.98 -4.85 10.55
C LYS A 41 10.80 -3.68 11.11
N ASN A 42 11.09 -2.67 10.28
CA ASN A 42 11.82 -1.48 10.68
C ASN A 42 10.92 -0.23 10.58
N SER A 43 11.26 0.79 11.36
CA SER A 43 10.49 2.04 11.42
C SER A 43 10.49 2.79 10.09
N ALA A 44 11.62 2.85 9.38
CA ALA A 44 11.72 3.56 8.11
C ALA A 44 10.70 3.05 7.06
N ASN A 45 10.56 1.73 6.93
CA ASN A 45 9.61 1.11 6.02
C ASN A 45 8.16 1.31 6.48
N ARG A 46 7.93 1.29 7.79
CA ARG A 46 6.61 1.55 8.38
C ARG A 46 6.19 2.98 8.10
N ASP A 47 7.04 3.95 8.42
CA ASP A 47 6.79 5.38 8.25
C ASP A 47 6.56 5.69 6.77
N TRP A 48 7.38 5.13 5.88
CA TRP A 48 7.19 5.25 4.43
C TRP A 48 5.79 4.76 4.01
N ALA A 49 5.41 3.55 4.41
CA ALA A 49 4.14 2.95 4.06
C ALA A 49 2.94 3.72 4.66
N GLU A 50 3.04 4.20 5.90
CA GLU A 50 2.01 5.04 6.51
C GLU A 50 1.82 6.37 5.76
N ILE A 51 2.92 7.04 5.40
CA ILE A 51 2.88 8.29 4.64
C ILE A 51 2.22 8.06 3.27
N ARG A 52 2.60 6.98 2.56
CA ARG A 52 2.00 6.62 1.26
C ARG A 52 0.52 6.26 1.39
N SER A 53 0.14 5.53 2.43
CA SER A 53 -1.27 5.21 2.70
C SER A 53 -2.10 6.50 2.87
N ARG A 54 -1.63 7.43 3.70
CA ARG A 54 -2.29 8.74 3.92
C ARG A 54 -2.36 9.56 2.63
N PHE A 55 -1.29 9.55 1.82
CA PHE A 55 -1.28 10.23 0.52
C PHE A 55 -2.39 9.69 -0.40
N CYS A 56 -2.44 8.37 -0.58
CA CYS A 56 -3.44 7.71 -1.41
C CYS A 56 -4.87 7.95 -0.91
N TYR A 57 -5.08 7.89 0.41
CA TYR A 57 -6.39 8.19 1.02
C TYR A 57 -6.85 9.63 0.71
N ARG A 58 -5.95 10.61 0.83
CA ARG A 58 -6.24 12.01 0.52
C ARG A 58 -6.53 12.21 -0.97
N TRP A 59 -5.79 11.54 -1.85
CA TRP A 59 -6.01 11.63 -3.30
C TRP A 59 -7.38 11.05 -3.68
N LYS A 60 -7.74 9.86 -3.17
CA LYS A 60 -9.11 9.32 -3.32
C LYS A 60 -10.19 10.37 -2.98
N ASN A 61 -10.04 11.04 -1.83
CA ASN A 61 -11.03 12.03 -1.38
C ASN A 61 -11.05 13.29 -2.23
N ARG A 62 -9.92 13.69 -2.84
CA ARG A 62 -9.87 14.82 -3.76
C ARG A 62 -10.52 14.49 -5.10
N ILE A 63 -10.28 13.31 -5.69
CA ILE A 63 -10.93 12.89 -6.94
C ILE A 63 -12.45 12.87 -6.77
N LYS A 64 -12.95 12.31 -5.66
CA LYS A 64 -14.39 12.27 -5.34
C LYS A 64 -15.08 13.63 -5.26
N ARG A 65 -14.35 14.72 -5.05
CA ARG A 65 -14.90 16.08 -4.93
C ARG A 65 -14.91 16.84 -6.26
N GLY A 66 -14.28 16.30 -7.30
CA GLY A 66 -14.20 16.92 -8.62
C GLY A 66 -14.91 16.14 -9.73
N SER A 67 -15.69 15.12 -9.37
CA SER A 67 -16.56 14.34 -10.28
C SER A 67 -18.01 14.77 -10.13
#